data_AF-A0A075I2R3-F1
#
_entry.id   AF-A0A075I2R3-F1
#
_cell.length_a   1.000
_cell.length_b   1.000
_cell.length_c   1.000
_cell.angle_alpha   90.00
_cell.angle_beta   90.00
_cell.angle_gamma   90.00
#
_symmetry.space_group_name_H-M   'P 1'
#
loop_
_entity.id
_entity.type
_entity.pdbx_description
1 polymer ?
#
loop_
_entity_poly.entity_id
_entity_poly.type
_entity_poly.pdbx_seq_one_letter_code
_entity_poly.pdbx_strand_id
1 'polypeptide(L)'
;MVLVLFLSQKNKNNFLIIVIFIVVVLSSYFTVFQYEKPDMIFENEKNNFAEFAVNNLHGKVLREFGPASDYIVYEIITNPPGQFKQYKIDSDWNEYQELGGDVTPHGSVFISGKSLNELVKNGKEFDLKYIIVNKGGNQPFHIFLSDLYSNEVNYPYMVKIFDSNEFAYKKLKVKVFEIDYEKFNNNNE
;
A
#
# COMPACT_ATOMS: atom_id res chain seq x y z
N MET A 1 -37.39 32.94 1.74
CA MET A 1 -38.24 33.56 0.69
C MET A 1 -37.69 33.41 -0.73
N VAL A 2 -36.37 33.23 -0.94
CA VAL A 2 -35.77 33.04 -2.28
C VAL A 2 -36.01 31.63 -2.86
N LEU A 3 -36.15 30.60 -2.02
CA LEU A 3 -36.32 29.21 -2.48
C LEU A 3 -37.71 28.90 -3.07
N VAL A 4 -38.75 29.63 -2.68
CA VAL A 4 -40.15 29.28 -2.99
C VAL A 4 -40.59 29.80 -4.35
N LEU A 5 -39.97 30.86 -4.87
CA LEU A 5 -40.35 31.48 -6.15
C LEU A 5 -39.83 30.75 -7.40
N PHE A 6 -38.92 29.78 -7.26
CA PHE A 6 -38.28 29.12 -8.42
C PHE A 6 -38.93 27.81 -8.87
N LEU A 7 -39.92 27.28 -8.13
CA LEU A 7 -40.65 26.06 -8.48
C LEU A 7 -41.82 26.28 -9.46
N SER A 8 -41.69 27.23 -10.39
CA SER A 8 -42.64 27.37 -11.50
C SER A 8 -42.14 26.58 -12.71
N GLN A 9 -42.98 25.70 -13.28
CA GLN A 9 -42.63 24.76 -14.37
C GLN A 9 -41.91 25.38 -15.57
N LYS A 10 -42.05 26.70 -15.78
CA LYS A 10 -41.49 27.45 -16.91
C LYS A 10 -39.97 27.71 -16.83
N ASN A 11 -39.36 27.59 -15.65
CA ASN A 11 -37.95 27.95 -15.39
C ASN A 11 -37.06 26.77 -14.96
N LYS A 12 -37.52 25.52 -15.17
CA LYS A 12 -36.82 24.30 -14.71
C LYS A 12 -35.38 24.18 -15.21
N ASN A 13 -35.13 24.52 -16.48
CA ASN A 13 -33.77 24.43 -17.04
C ASN A 13 -32.81 25.45 -16.41
N ASN A 14 -33.27 26.68 -16.18
CA ASN A 14 -32.47 27.72 -15.53
C ASN A 14 -32.18 27.36 -14.07
N PHE A 15 -33.16 26.77 -13.37
CA PHE A 15 -32.97 26.25 -12.02
C PHE A 15 -31.92 25.13 -11.99
N LEU A 16 -31.99 24.18 -12.93
CA LEU A 16 -31.02 23.08 -13.03
C LEU A 16 -29.59 23.61 -13.27
N ILE A 17 -29.42 24.57 -14.17
CA ILE A 17 -28.12 25.18 -14.48
C ILE A 17 -27.51 25.82 -13.22
N ILE A 18 -28.32 26.56 -12.44
CA ILE A 18 -27.86 27.17 -11.19
C ILE A 18 -27.44 26.11 -10.17
N VAL A 19 -28.22 25.03 -10.03
CA VAL A 19 -27.90 23.93 -9.12
C VAL A 19 -26.59 23.26 -9.53
N ILE A 20 -26.39 22.95 -10.81
CA ILE A 20 -25.13 22.36 -11.32
C ILE A 20 -23.96 23.30 -11.05
N PHE A 21 -24.13 24.59 -11.30
CA PHE A 21 -23.09 25.58 -11.03
C PHE A 21 -22.70 25.62 -9.55
N ILE A 22 -23.69 25.62 -8.65
CA ILE A 22 -23.45 25.54 -7.20
C ILE A 22 -22.70 24.25 -6.84
N VAL A 23 -23.07 23.10 -7.41
CA VAL A 23 -22.36 21.83 -7.17
C VAL A 23 -20.91 21.92 -7.63
N VAL A 24 -20.63 22.43 -8.83
CA VAL A 24 -19.25 22.58 -9.35
C VAL A 24 -18.42 23.53 -8.48
N VAL A 25 -19.00 24.64 -8.04
CA VAL A 25 -18.32 25.60 -7.15
C VAL A 25 -18.03 24.98 -5.80
N LEU A 26 -19.01 24.28 -5.20
CA LEU A 26 -18.83 23.59 -3.92
C LEU A 26 -17.82 22.46 -4.02
N SER A 27 -17.83 21.68 -5.10
CA SER A 27 -16.84 20.63 -5.36
C SER A 27 -15.44 21.22 -5.49
N SER A 28 -15.27 22.28 -6.29
CA SER A 28 -13.97 22.95 -6.46
C SER A 28 -13.47 23.52 -5.13
N TYR A 29 -14.36 24.15 -4.37
CA TYR A 29 -14.03 24.68 -3.05
C TYR A 29 -13.58 23.56 -2.11
N PHE A 30 -14.33 22.45 -2.05
CA PHE A 30 -13.99 21.32 -1.20
C PHE A 30 -12.64 20.69 -1.60
N THR A 31 -12.40 20.48 -2.90
CA THR A 31 -11.13 19.93 -3.41
C THR A 31 -9.92 20.83 -3.09
N VAL A 32 -10.06 22.15 -3.19
CA VAL A 32 -8.93 23.08 -3.00
C VAL A 32 -8.69 23.43 -1.53
N PHE A 33 -9.74 23.54 -0.72
CA PHE A 33 -9.65 24.09 0.63
C PHE A 33 -9.78 23.05 1.76
N GLN A 34 -10.42 21.90 1.53
CA GLN A 34 -10.57 20.88 2.58
C GLN A 34 -9.56 19.74 2.46
N TYR A 35 -9.10 19.41 1.27
CA TYR A 35 -8.02 18.43 1.13
C TYR A 35 -6.68 19.13 1.34
N GLU A 36 -5.89 18.59 2.27
CA GLU A 36 -4.49 18.99 2.38
C GLU A 36 -3.79 18.74 1.06
N LYS A 37 -2.86 19.64 0.70
CA LYS A 37 -2.04 19.45 -0.49
C LYS A 37 -1.28 18.12 -0.36
N PRO A 38 -1.17 17.33 -1.42
CA PRO A 38 -0.42 16.09 -1.39
C PRO A 38 0.99 16.34 -0.88
N ASP A 39 1.42 15.50 0.04
CA ASP A 39 2.74 15.56 0.61
C ASP A 39 3.75 15.00 -0.38
N MET A 40 4.25 15.86 -1.29
CA MET A 40 5.12 15.44 -2.39
C MET A 40 6.36 14.68 -1.95
N ILE A 41 6.90 14.96 -0.74
CA ILE A 41 8.04 14.22 -0.21
C ILE A 41 7.62 12.77 0.09
N PHE A 42 6.48 12.60 0.76
CA PHE A 42 5.97 11.28 1.11
C PHE A 42 5.58 10.47 -0.13
N GLU A 43 4.90 11.08 -1.10
CA GLU A 43 4.52 10.41 -2.35
C GLU A 43 5.75 9.96 -3.16
N ASN A 44 6.79 10.80 -3.25
CA ASN A 44 8.03 10.42 -3.92
C ASN A 44 8.77 9.29 -3.18
N GLU A 45 8.79 9.30 -1.84
CA GLU A 45 9.39 8.21 -1.05
C GLU A 45 8.66 6.88 -1.25
N LYS A 46 7.33 6.88 -1.34
CA LYS A 46 6.54 5.68 -1.67
C LYS A 46 6.86 5.16 -3.08
N ASN A 47 7.02 6.06 -4.07
CA ASN A 47 7.38 5.68 -5.44
C ASN A 47 8.78 5.04 -5.49
N ASN A 48 9.77 5.68 -4.86
CA ASN A 48 11.14 5.14 -4.80
C ASN A 48 11.17 3.78 -4.07
N PHE A 49 10.36 3.62 -3.02
CA PHE A 49 10.24 2.33 -2.34
C PHE A 49 9.58 1.26 -3.21
N ALA A 50 8.57 1.61 -4.01
CA ALA A 50 7.94 0.70 -4.94
C ALA A 50 8.94 0.21 -6.01
N GLU A 51 9.77 1.09 -6.55
CA GLU A 51 10.86 0.72 -7.46
C GLU A 51 11.83 -0.28 -6.81
N PHE A 52 12.24 -0.02 -5.56
CA PHE A 52 13.05 -0.98 -4.80
C PHE A 52 12.32 -2.33 -4.65
N ALA A 53 11.06 -2.32 -4.25
CA ALA A 53 10.29 -3.52 -3.98
C ALA A 53 10.16 -4.40 -5.23
N VAL A 54 9.80 -3.79 -6.38
CA VAL A 54 9.66 -4.48 -7.66
C VAL A 54 10.99 -5.04 -8.16
N ASN A 55 12.08 -4.32 -7.97
CA ASN A 55 13.39 -4.75 -8.48
C ASN A 55 14.14 -5.73 -7.58
N ASN A 56 13.81 -5.85 -6.30
CA ASN A 56 14.63 -6.60 -5.33
C ASN A 56 13.89 -7.72 -4.60
N LEU A 57 12.56 -7.67 -4.44
CA LEU A 57 11.83 -8.60 -3.58
C LEU A 57 11.37 -9.86 -4.32
N HIS A 58 12.30 -10.64 -4.87
CA HIS A 58 12.00 -11.86 -5.63
C HIS A 58 11.49 -13.01 -4.74
N GLY A 59 10.17 -13.05 -4.50
CA GLY A 59 9.46 -14.05 -3.70
C GLY A 59 8.33 -13.45 -2.87
N LYS A 60 7.54 -14.31 -2.21
CA LYS A 60 6.30 -13.87 -1.56
C LYS A 60 6.56 -12.91 -0.41
N VAL A 61 5.85 -11.79 -0.45
CA VAL A 61 5.90 -10.75 0.58
C VAL A 61 4.69 -10.88 1.49
N LEU A 62 4.88 -10.65 2.79
CA LEU A 62 3.76 -10.54 3.73
C LEU A 62 2.85 -9.39 3.27
N ARG A 63 1.57 -9.67 3.07
CA ARG A 63 0.59 -8.67 2.67
C ARG A 63 0.54 -7.55 3.70
N GLU A 64 0.79 -6.34 3.21
CA GLU A 64 0.84 -5.10 3.96
C GLU A 64 -0.29 -4.19 3.44
N PHE A 65 -0.93 -3.41 4.32
CA PHE A 65 -2.13 -2.61 4.00
C PHE A 65 -1.92 -1.11 4.23
N GLY A 66 -0.68 -0.67 4.21
CA GLY A 66 -0.28 0.68 4.53
C GLY A 66 0.53 1.33 3.41
N PRO A 67 1.07 2.53 3.67
CA PRO A 67 1.61 3.38 2.62
C PRO A 67 2.82 2.79 1.88
N ALA A 68 3.50 1.79 2.46
CA ALA A 68 4.62 1.13 1.82
C ALA A 68 4.19 0.31 0.58
N SER A 69 2.95 -0.19 0.54
CA SER A 69 2.47 -1.00 -0.58
C SER A 69 1.70 -0.22 -1.66
N ASP A 70 1.31 1.04 -1.39
CA ASP A 70 0.48 1.89 -2.25
C ASP A 70 0.88 1.89 -3.73
N TYR A 71 2.20 2.01 -4.00
CA TYR A 71 2.70 2.20 -5.36
C TYR A 71 3.35 0.97 -5.99
N ILE A 72 3.40 -0.17 -5.29
CA ILE A 72 4.01 -1.39 -5.83
C ILE A 72 3.27 -1.85 -7.09
N VAL A 73 1.95 -1.93 -7.04
CA VAL A 73 1.13 -2.32 -8.20
C VAL A 73 1.25 -1.29 -9.32
N TYR A 74 1.26 0.00 -8.98
CA TYR A 74 1.43 1.07 -9.96
C TYR A 74 2.76 0.93 -10.71
N GLU A 75 3.86 0.69 -10.00
CA GLU A 75 5.19 0.48 -10.59
C GLU A 75 5.19 -0.71 -11.56
N ILE A 76 4.63 -1.85 -11.15
CA ILE A 76 4.51 -3.06 -11.98
C ILE A 76 3.76 -2.80 -13.28
N ILE A 77 2.62 -2.10 -13.21
CA ILE A 77 1.78 -1.93 -14.40
C ILE A 77 2.27 -0.81 -15.32
N THR A 78 3.07 0.12 -14.80
CA THR A 78 3.53 1.28 -15.59
C THR A 78 4.96 1.16 -16.09
N ASN A 79 5.75 0.22 -15.57
CA ASN A 79 7.15 0.02 -15.93
C ASN A 79 7.39 -1.38 -16.57
N PRO A 80 7.94 -1.45 -17.81
CA PRO A 80 8.30 -0.36 -18.72
C PRO A 80 7.12 0.49 -19.24
N PRO A 81 7.39 1.74 -19.68
CA PRO A 81 6.37 2.64 -20.19
C PRO A 81 5.49 2.01 -21.28
N GLY A 82 4.17 2.13 -21.10
CA GLY A 82 3.18 1.57 -22.03
C GLY A 82 2.72 0.15 -21.69
N GLN A 83 3.33 -0.51 -20.70
CA GLN A 83 2.90 -1.82 -20.22
C GLN A 83 1.48 -1.83 -19.64
N PHE A 84 0.96 -0.70 -19.15
CA PHE A 84 -0.41 -0.69 -18.63
C PHE A 84 -1.47 -1.12 -19.67
N LYS A 85 -1.16 -0.99 -20.97
CA LYS A 85 -2.07 -1.35 -22.09
C LYS A 85 -2.28 -2.85 -22.26
N GLN A 86 -1.38 -3.68 -21.73
CA GLN A 86 -1.46 -5.14 -21.84
C GLN A 86 -2.25 -5.76 -20.68
N TYR A 87 -2.47 -5.02 -19.59
CA TYR A 87 -3.42 -5.43 -18.54
C TYR A 87 -4.84 -5.20 -19.02
N LYS A 88 -5.61 -6.27 -19.12
CA LYS A 88 -7.05 -6.18 -19.34
C LYS A 88 -7.71 -5.98 -17.98
N ILE A 89 -8.65 -5.06 -17.93
CA ILE A 89 -9.60 -4.98 -16.81
C ILE A 89 -10.80 -5.77 -17.30
N ASP A 90 -10.88 -7.05 -16.96
CA ASP A 90 -12.14 -7.76 -17.13
C ASP A 90 -13.07 -7.54 -15.92
N SER A 91 -14.35 -7.91 -16.06
CA SER A 91 -15.35 -7.71 -15.02
C SER A 91 -15.26 -8.72 -13.88
N ASP A 92 -14.33 -9.68 -13.96
CA ASP A 92 -14.10 -10.66 -12.92
C ASP A 92 -13.31 -9.98 -11.80
N TRP A 93 -14.02 -9.61 -10.74
CA TRP A 93 -13.45 -8.98 -9.54
C TRP A 93 -12.27 -9.74 -8.93
N ASN A 94 -12.12 -11.02 -9.30
CA ASN A 94 -10.98 -11.85 -8.94
C ASN A 94 -9.66 -11.31 -9.53
N GLU A 95 -9.63 -10.77 -10.76
CA GLU A 95 -8.39 -10.21 -11.35
C GLU A 95 -7.85 -9.03 -10.52
N TYR A 96 -8.72 -8.20 -9.93
CA TYR A 96 -8.30 -7.10 -9.05
C TYR A 96 -7.73 -7.56 -7.71
N GLN A 97 -8.24 -8.67 -7.15
CA GLN A 97 -7.67 -9.34 -5.97
C GLN A 97 -6.35 -10.07 -6.33
N GLU A 98 -6.29 -10.61 -7.55
CA GLU A 98 -5.17 -11.35 -8.15
C GLU A 98 -4.11 -10.46 -8.81
N LEU A 99 -4.30 -9.13 -8.84
CA LEU A 99 -3.22 -8.18 -9.11
C LEU A 99 -2.07 -8.34 -8.08
N GLY A 100 -2.35 -8.95 -6.92
CA GLY A 100 -1.36 -9.36 -5.93
C GLY A 100 -1.03 -10.86 -5.90
N GLY A 101 -1.63 -11.66 -6.78
CA GLY A 101 -1.46 -13.11 -6.90
C GLY A 101 -0.50 -13.49 -8.03
N ASP A 102 -0.83 -13.09 -9.27
CA ASP A 102 -0.06 -13.39 -10.49
C ASP A 102 0.51 -12.14 -11.19
N VAL A 103 0.03 -10.93 -10.85
CA VAL A 103 0.53 -9.69 -11.46
C VAL A 103 1.67 -9.06 -10.69
N THR A 104 1.75 -9.23 -9.37
CA THR A 104 3.01 -8.94 -8.67
C THR A 104 4.02 -10.02 -9.05
N PRO A 105 5.20 -9.68 -9.63
CA PRO A 105 6.24 -10.67 -9.94
C PRO A 105 6.69 -11.50 -8.72
N HIS A 106 6.24 -11.09 -7.53
CA HIS A 106 6.68 -11.51 -6.22
C HIS A 106 5.58 -12.19 -5.41
N GLY A 107 4.28 -12.03 -5.74
CA GLY A 107 3.16 -12.57 -4.95
C GLY A 107 3.03 -11.97 -3.54
N SER A 108 1.81 -11.85 -3.04
CA SER A 108 1.54 -11.39 -1.66
C SER A 108 0.73 -12.41 -0.89
N VAL A 109 1.19 -12.78 0.31
CA VAL A 109 0.50 -13.76 1.17
C VAL A 109 0.09 -13.14 2.49
N PHE A 110 -1.14 -13.40 2.90
CA PHE A 110 -1.61 -13.04 4.22
C PHE A 110 -1.39 -14.23 5.16
N ILE A 111 -0.55 -14.04 6.18
CA ILE A 111 -0.24 -15.06 7.18
C ILE A 111 -0.77 -14.60 8.53
N SER A 112 -1.58 -15.40 9.19
CA SER A 112 -2.03 -15.11 10.56
C SER A 112 -0.95 -15.48 11.58
N GLY A 113 -0.90 -14.73 12.67
CA GLY A 113 -0.01 -14.99 13.80
C GLY A 113 -0.18 -13.93 14.88
N LYS A 114 0.14 -14.28 16.13
CA LYS A 114 0.08 -13.35 17.28
C LYS A 114 1.46 -12.82 17.66
N SER A 115 2.51 -13.36 17.06
CA SER A 115 3.91 -12.99 17.28
C SER A 115 4.72 -13.17 16.00
N LEU A 116 5.94 -12.61 15.98
CA LEU A 116 6.84 -12.78 14.84
C LEU A 116 7.20 -14.24 14.58
N ASN A 117 7.57 -14.99 15.63
CA ASN A 117 7.94 -16.39 15.50
C ASN A 117 6.78 -17.24 14.96
N GLU A 118 5.56 -17.02 15.45
CA GLU A 118 4.38 -17.74 14.96
C GLU A 118 4.09 -17.39 13.50
N LEU A 119 4.19 -16.11 13.13
CA LEU A 119 4.03 -15.67 11.75
C LEU A 119 5.07 -16.30 10.82
N VAL A 120 6.35 -16.30 11.20
CA VAL A 120 7.43 -16.91 10.40
C VAL A 120 7.21 -18.40 10.24
N LYS A 121 6.87 -19.10 11.34
CA LYS A 121 6.57 -20.53 11.33
C LYS A 121 5.42 -20.85 10.38
N ASN A 122 4.30 -20.14 10.50
CA ASN A 122 3.13 -20.33 9.64
C ASN A 122 3.45 -19.96 8.18
N GLY A 123 4.25 -18.91 7.97
CA GLY A 123 4.61 -18.41 6.64
C GLY A 123 5.45 -19.39 5.82
N LYS A 124 6.15 -20.34 6.47
CA LYS A 124 6.97 -21.35 5.80
C LYS A 124 6.16 -22.20 4.82
N GLU A 125 4.94 -22.58 5.19
CA GLU A 125 4.03 -23.38 4.34
C GLU A 125 3.55 -22.61 3.10
N PHE A 126 3.66 -21.28 3.12
CA PHE A 126 3.22 -20.40 2.05
C PHE A 126 4.39 -19.79 1.29
N ASP A 127 5.62 -20.27 1.48
CA ASP A 127 6.87 -19.72 0.92
C ASP A 127 7.05 -18.21 1.19
N LEU A 128 6.60 -17.72 2.35
CA LEU A 128 6.80 -16.32 2.75
C LEU A 128 8.30 -16.04 2.82
N LYS A 129 8.78 -15.07 2.04
CA LYS A 129 10.21 -14.75 1.97
C LYS A 129 10.54 -13.40 2.59
N TYR A 130 9.67 -12.41 2.41
CA TYR A 130 9.93 -11.03 2.83
C TYR A 130 8.84 -10.48 3.73
N ILE A 131 9.23 -9.64 4.68
CA ILE A 131 8.33 -8.84 5.51
C ILE A 131 8.69 -7.37 5.37
N ILE A 132 7.76 -6.59 4.82
CA ILE A 132 7.80 -5.13 4.86
C ILE A 132 7.20 -4.71 6.19
N VAL A 133 7.92 -3.89 6.97
CA VAL A 133 7.50 -3.49 8.32
C VAL A 133 7.49 -1.97 8.44
N ASN A 134 6.36 -1.43 8.85
CA ASN A 134 6.23 -0.02 9.21
C ASN A 134 6.64 0.25 10.66
N LYS A 135 7.06 1.49 10.97
CA LYS A 135 7.44 1.90 12.33
C LYS A 135 6.40 1.55 13.42
N GLY A 136 5.11 1.67 13.11
CA GLY A 136 4.01 1.34 14.03
C GLY A 136 3.53 -0.11 13.98
N GLY A 137 4.28 -1.00 13.30
CA GLY A 137 3.80 -2.32 12.87
C GLY A 137 2.81 -2.22 11.71
N ASN A 138 2.42 -3.36 11.16
CA ASN A 138 1.50 -3.38 10.03
C ASN A 138 0.06 -3.46 10.57
N GLN A 139 -0.56 -2.30 10.67
CA GLN A 139 -1.93 -2.18 11.15
C GLN A 139 -2.92 -2.69 10.08
N PRO A 140 -4.06 -3.28 10.50
CA PRO A 140 -4.45 -3.60 11.87
C PRO A 140 -3.99 -5.00 12.34
N PHE A 141 -3.40 -5.82 11.46
CA PHE A 141 -3.28 -7.27 11.70
C PHE A 141 -1.97 -7.69 12.39
N HIS A 142 -0.84 -7.10 12.02
CA HIS A 142 0.50 -7.49 12.50
C HIS A 142 1.16 -6.35 13.27
N ILE A 143 0.43 -5.81 14.24
CA ILE A 143 0.88 -4.70 15.10
C ILE A 143 2.17 -5.02 15.87
N PHE A 144 2.39 -6.31 16.18
CA PHE A 144 3.58 -6.81 16.86
C PHE A 144 4.87 -6.63 16.03
N LEU A 145 4.78 -6.40 14.72
CA LEU A 145 5.95 -6.12 13.88
C LEU A 145 6.62 -4.79 14.22
N SER A 146 5.98 -3.91 14.99
CA SER A 146 6.63 -2.72 15.56
C SER A 146 7.86 -3.07 16.43
N ASP A 147 7.83 -4.24 17.08
CA ASP A 147 8.96 -4.76 17.85
C ASP A 147 10.12 -5.15 16.93
N LEU A 148 9.86 -5.86 15.83
CA LEU A 148 10.87 -6.16 14.81
C LEU A 148 11.50 -4.89 14.24
N TYR A 149 10.69 -3.86 13.97
CA TYR A 149 11.19 -2.58 13.47
C TYR A 149 12.19 -1.92 14.43
N SER A 150 11.91 -1.98 15.74
CA SER A 150 12.67 -1.26 16.76
C SER A 150 13.84 -2.08 17.33
N ASN A 151 13.68 -3.40 17.38
CA ASN A 151 14.54 -4.34 18.09
C ASN A 151 15.04 -5.47 17.18
N GLU A 152 15.45 -5.14 15.94
CA GLU A 152 15.87 -6.12 14.93
C GLU A 152 17.01 -7.06 15.39
N VAL A 153 17.88 -6.60 16.29
CA VAL A 153 18.99 -7.39 16.87
C VAL A 153 18.48 -8.63 17.63
N ASN A 154 17.25 -8.59 18.15
CA ASN A 154 16.64 -9.72 18.86
C ASN A 154 16.18 -10.85 17.92
N TYR A 155 16.17 -10.60 16.61
CA TYR A 155 15.65 -11.51 15.60
C TYR A 155 16.71 -11.80 14.53
N PRO A 156 17.77 -12.56 14.87
CA PRO A 156 18.92 -12.79 13.98
C PRO A 156 18.58 -13.55 12.68
N TYR A 157 17.40 -14.18 12.63
CA TYR A 157 16.86 -14.83 11.44
C TYR A 157 16.12 -13.85 10.50
N MET A 158 15.98 -12.58 10.88
CA MET A 158 15.42 -11.52 10.04
C MET A 158 16.53 -10.65 9.47
N VAL A 159 16.93 -10.95 8.25
CA VAL A 159 18.02 -10.23 7.56
C VAL A 159 17.47 -8.94 6.99
N LYS A 160 17.88 -7.79 7.54
CA LYS A 160 17.47 -6.48 7.02
C LYS A 160 18.11 -6.24 5.65
N ILE A 161 17.27 -5.99 4.64
CA ILE A 161 17.70 -5.70 3.27
C ILE A 161 17.34 -4.28 2.82
N PHE A 162 16.51 -3.58 3.60
CA PHE A 162 16.15 -2.18 3.36
C PHE A 162 15.83 -1.47 4.68
N ASP A 163 16.30 -0.23 4.81
CA ASP A 163 15.94 0.67 5.91
C ASP A 163 15.74 2.09 5.38
N SER A 164 14.52 2.59 5.41
CA SER A 164 14.19 3.94 4.96
C SER A 164 15.07 5.03 5.59
N ASN A 165 15.59 4.84 6.81
CA ASN A 165 16.48 5.82 7.44
C ASN A 165 17.89 5.79 6.84
N GLU A 166 18.38 4.63 6.39
CA GLU A 166 19.65 4.48 5.68
C GLU A 166 19.59 5.13 4.29
N PHE A 167 18.40 5.14 3.67
CA PHE A 167 18.12 5.86 2.42
C PHE A 167 17.72 7.33 2.63
N ALA A 168 17.87 7.87 3.84
CA ALA A 168 17.56 9.26 4.21
C ALA A 168 16.10 9.70 3.97
N TYR A 169 15.14 8.77 3.97
CA TYR A 169 13.72 9.10 3.87
C TYR A 169 13.25 9.84 5.11
N LYS A 170 12.48 10.90 4.90
CA LYS A 170 12.00 11.81 5.92
C LYS A 170 10.67 11.32 6.51
N LYS A 171 9.76 10.80 5.68
CA LYS A 171 8.36 10.58 6.06
C LYS A 171 7.96 9.11 6.03
N LEU A 172 8.28 8.37 4.98
CA LEU A 172 8.04 6.94 4.89
C LEU A 172 9.01 6.21 5.82
N LYS A 173 8.48 5.59 6.88
CA LYS A 173 9.25 4.86 7.88
C LYS A 173 8.98 3.37 7.78
N VAL A 174 9.75 2.74 6.90
CA VAL A 174 9.66 1.33 6.55
C VAL A 174 11.03 0.64 6.61
N LYS A 175 11.03 -0.64 6.97
CA LYS A 175 12.16 -1.56 6.84
C LYS A 175 11.69 -2.81 6.09
N VAL A 176 12.59 -3.49 5.40
CA VAL A 176 12.30 -4.79 4.77
C VAL A 176 13.27 -5.83 5.28
N PHE A 177 12.72 -6.98 5.67
CA PHE A 177 13.46 -8.12 6.17
C PHE A 177 13.24 -9.34 5.26
N GLU A 178 14.32 -10.03 4.94
CA GLU A 178 14.31 -11.37 4.37
C GLU A 178 14.39 -12.40 5.51
N ILE A 179 13.57 -13.45 5.40
CA ILE A 179 13.52 -14.52 6.41
C ILE A 179 14.59 -15.56 6.09
N ASP A 180 15.52 -15.75 7.02
CA ASP A 180 16.47 -16.86 7.01
C ASP A 180 15.88 -18.05 7.78
N TYR A 181 15.20 -18.94 7.05
CA TYR A 181 14.55 -20.10 7.63
C TYR A 181 15.53 -21.13 8.22
N GLU A 182 16.79 -21.15 7.79
CA GLU A 182 17.79 -22.04 8.36
C GLU A 182 18.15 -21.56 9.77
N LYS A 183 18.47 -20.27 9.93
CA LYS A 183 18.69 -19.67 11.26
C LYS A 183 17.46 -19.75 12.15
N PHE A 184 16.26 -19.60 11.59
CA PHE A 184 15.03 -19.73 12.36
C PHE A 184 14.85 -21.13 12.95
N ASN A 185 15.13 -22.19 12.19
CA ASN A 185 14.99 -23.56 12.68
C ASN A 185 16.07 -23.90 13.73
N ASN A 186 17.32 -23.49 13.51
CA ASN A 186 18.43 -23.75 14.43
C ASN A 186 18.28 -23.07 15.80
N ASN A 187 17.53 -21.97 15.88
CA ASN A 187 17.25 -21.27 17.15
C ASN A 187 16.06 -21.85 17.92
N ASN A 188 15.29 -22.76 17.31
CA ASN A 188 14.09 -23.38 17.90
C ASN A 188 14.26 -24.89 18.14
N GLU A 189 15.42 -25.46 17.82
CA GLU A 189 15.89 -26.77 18.29
C GLU A 189 16.64 -26.62 19.63
#